data_AF-A0A1Y5T861-F1
#
_entry.id   AF-A0A1Y5T861-F1
#
_cell.length_a   1.000
_cell.length_b   1.000
_cell.length_c   1.000
_cell.angle_alpha   90.00
_cell.angle_beta   90.00
_cell.angle_gamma   90.00
#
_symmetry.space_group_name_H-M   'P 1'
#
loop_
_entity.id
_entity.type
_entity.pdbx_description
1 polymer ?
#
loop_
_entity_poly.entity_id
_entity_poly.type
_entity_poly.pdbx_seq_one_letter_code
_entity_poly.pdbx_strand_id
1 'polypeptide(L)' 'MRFLFPLTGFFVLIGSRLFAEGFDRPIPQAQSALAEFWYAMACIALILSMIAVQWLVSRR' A
#
# COMPACT_ATOMS: atom_id res chain seq x y z
N MET A 1 -21.21 23.09 19.61
CA MET A 1 -20.10 22.48 20.38
C MET A 1 -20.55 21.39 21.37
N ARG A 2 -21.73 21.51 22.01
CA ARG A 2 -22.23 20.54 23.00
C ARG A 2 -22.43 19.10 22.47
N PHE A 3 -22.71 18.94 21.18
CA PHE A 3 -22.88 17.62 20.53
C PHE A 3 -21.60 17.03 19.96
N LEU A 4 -20.53 17.82 19.80
CA LEU A 4 -19.27 17.33 19.23
C LEU A 4 -18.52 16.45 20.24
N PHE A 5 -18.53 16.82 21.52
CA PHE A 5 -17.90 16.04 22.59
C PHE A 5 -18.45 14.61 22.74
N PRO A 6 -19.77 14.37 22.85
CA PRO A 6 -20.30 13.01 22.95
C PRO A 6 -20.11 12.22 21.66
N LEU A 7 -20.18 12.88 20.50
CA LEU A 7 -19.93 12.25 19.20
C LEU A 7 -18.49 11.76 19.07
N THR A 8 -17.51 12.57 19.46
CA THR A 8 -16.10 12.18 19.49
C THR A 8 -15.87 11.02 20.47
N GLY A 9 -16.48 11.08 21.65
CA GLY A 9 -16.39 9.98 22.64
C GLY A 9 -16.95 8.65 22.11
N PHE A 10 -18.07 8.70 21.39
CA PHE A 10 -18.66 7.52 20.75
C PHE A 10 -17.72 6.89 19.71
N PHE A 11 -17.11 7.69 18.83
CA PHE A 11 -16.16 7.17 17.83
C PHE A 11 -14.89 6.59 18.46
N VAL A 12 -14.39 7.20 19.54
CA VAL A 12 -13.23 6.70 20.29
C VAL A 12 -13.53 5.35 20.96
N LEU A 13 -14.72 5.17 21.51
CA LEU A 13 -15.12 3.91 22.15
C LEU A 13 -15.29 2.77 21.13
N ILE A 14 -15.88 3.03 19.97
CA ILE A 14 -16.05 2.04 18.90
C ILE A 14 -14.71 1.64 18.28
N GLY A 15 -13.78 2.59 18.11
CA GLY A 15 -12.44 2.31 17.59
C GLY A 15 -11.46 1.74 18.63
N SER A 16 -11.92 1.48 19.87
CA SER A 16 -11.04 1.03 20.95
C SER A 16 -10.65 -0.45 20.79
N ARG A 17 -9.45 -0.78 21.29
CA ARG A 17 -8.89 -2.14 21.25
C ARG A 17 -9.75 -3.19 21.98
N LEU A 18 -10.73 -2.77 22.78
CA LEU A 18 -11.70 -3.67 23.41
C LEU A 18 -12.49 -4.50 22.37
N PHE A 19 -12.68 -3.97 21.16
CA PHE A 19 -13.36 -4.69 20.06
C PHE A 19 -12.39 -5.38 19.09
N ALA A 20 -11.08 -5.34 19.36
CA ALA A 20 -10.04 -5.91 18.50
C ALA A 20 -9.63 -7.33 18.92
N GLU A 21 -10.38 -7.98 19.81
CA GLU A 21 -10.07 -9.29 20.39
C GLU A 21 -9.99 -10.42 19.33
N GLY A 22 -10.70 -10.26 18.21
CA GLY A 22 -10.63 -11.16 17.04
C GLY A 22 -9.79 -10.64 15.87
N PHE A 23 -9.13 -9.49 16.01
CA PHE A 23 -8.24 -8.96 14.97
C PHE A 23 -6.87 -9.61 15.12
N ASP A 24 -6.67 -10.70 14.40
CA ASP A 24 -5.32 -11.19 14.18
C ASP A 24 -4.57 -10.15 13.34
N ARG A 25 -3.51 -9.60 13.91
CA ARG A 25 -2.61 -8.71 13.18
C ARG A 25 -2.18 -9.44 11.89
N PRO A 26 -2.31 -8.82 10.71
CA PRO A 26 -1.77 -9.41 9.49
C PRO A 26 -0.28 -9.67 9.71
N ILE A 27 0.10 -10.94 9.79
CA ILE A 27 1.51 -11.32 9.84
C ILE A 27 2.06 -10.91 8.47
N PRO A 28 3.20 -10.18 8.41
CA PRO A 28 3.86 -9.91 7.15
C PRO A 28 3.99 -11.22 6.38
N GLN A 29 3.26 -11.33 5.27
CA GLN A 29 3.35 -12.50 4.42
C GLN A 29 4.79 -12.58 3.96
N ALA A 30 5.37 -13.78 4.03
CA ALA A 30 6.69 -14.01 3.47
C ALA A 30 6.69 -13.51 2.02
N GLN A 31 7.80 -12.87 1.61
CA GLN A 31 7.98 -12.37 0.25
C GLN A 31 7.61 -13.49 -0.73
N SER A 32 6.48 -13.33 -1.41
CA SER A 32 5.95 -14.42 -2.25
C SER A 32 6.74 -14.50 -3.54
N ALA A 33 7.02 -15.72 -4.03
CA ALA A 33 7.74 -15.92 -5.29
C ALA A 33 7.07 -15.19 -6.47
N LEU A 34 5.74 -15.06 -6.46
CA LEU A 34 5.00 -14.27 -7.45
C LEU A 34 5.27 -12.77 -7.32
N ALA A 35 5.30 -12.23 -6.09
CA ALA A 35 5.60 -10.82 -5.87
C ALA A 35 7.02 -10.46 -6.36
N GLU A 36 8.00 -11.32 -6.10
CA GLU A 36 9.37 -11.14 -6.60
C GLU A 36 9.43 -11.16 -8.13
N PHE A 37 8.73 -12.10 -8.76
CA PHE A 37 8.66 -12.22 -10.21
C PHE A 37 8.05 -10.97 -10.86
N TRP A 38 6.90 -10.50 -10.35
CA TRP A 38 6.24 -9.30 -10.87
C TRP A 38 7.06 -8.03 -10.65
N TYR A 39 7.74 -7.92 -9.50
CA TYR A 39 8.65 -6.81 -9.25
C TYR A 39 9.81 -6.80 -10.24
N ALA A 40 10.44 -7.95 -10.51
CA ALA A 40 11.51 -8.06 -11.50
C ALA A 40 11.04 -7.66 -12.91
N MET A 41 9.86 -8.14 -13.33
CA MET A 41 9.25 -7.76 -14.61
C MET A 41 8.97 -6.26 -14.72
N ALA A 42 8.47 -5.64 -13.65
CA ALA A 42 8.24 -4.20 -13.60
C ALA A 42 9.54 -3.40 -13.73
N CYS A 43 10.61 -3.83 -13.06
CA CYS A 43 11.94 -3.21 -13.18
C CYS A 43 12.48 -3.30 -14.61
N ILE A 44 12.35 -4.46 -15.26
CA ILE A 44 12.75 -4.64 -16.67
C ILE A 44 11.95 -3.70 -17.58
N ALA A 45 10.62 -3.67 -17.42
CA ALA A 45 9.75 -2.81 -18.21
C ALA A 45 10.09 -1.32 -18.05
N LEU A 46 10.42 -0.87 -16.84
CA LEU A 46 10.85 0.50 -16.55
C LEU A 46 12.14 0.85 -17.31
N ILE A 47 13.17 0.00 -17.23
CA ILE A 47 14.44 0.22 -17.91
C ILE A 47 14.24 0.27 -19.44
N LEU A 48 13.48 -0.68 -19.98
CA LEU A 48 13.15 -0.70 -21.42
C LEU A 48 12.43 0.57 -21.86
N SER A 49 11.53 1.10 -21.03
CA SER A 49 10.82 2.35 -21.31
C SER A 49 11.78 3.54 -21.37
N MET A 50 12.74 3.63 -20.44
CA MET A 50 13.76 4.68 -20.46
C MET A 50 14.65 4.60 -21.70
N ILE A 51 15.06 3.39 -22.08
CA ILE A 51 15.85 3.15 -23.31
C ILE A 51 15.05 3.57 -24.55
N ALA A 52 13.77 3.19 -24.62
CA ALA A 52 12.91 3.53 -25.75
C ALA A 52 12.76 5.05 -25.91
N VAL A 53 12.58 5.78 -24.81
CA VAL A 53 12.52 7.25 -24.82
C VAL A 53 13.86 7.85 -25.26
N GLN A 54 14.97 7.40 -24.68
CA GLN A 54 16.30 7.87 -25.06
C GLN A 54 16.57 7.64 -26.55
N TRP A 55 16.19 6.48 -27.08
CA TRP A 55 16.35 6.14 -28.48
C TRP A 55 15.48 7.01 -29.39
N LEU A 56 14.23 7.28 -29.01
CA LEU A 56 13.32 8.16 -29.74
C LEU A 56 13.85 9.59 -29.81
N VAL A 57 14.42 10.09 -28.71
CA VAL A 57 15.01 11.44 -28.63
C VAL A 57 16.32 11.52 -29.40
N SER A 58 17.20 10.52 -29.28
CA SER A 58 18.48 10.47 -29.99
C SER A 58 18.34 10.36 -31.52
N ARG A 59 17.14 10.05 -32.02
CA ARG A 59 16.83 9.98 -33.45
C ARG A 59 16.33 11.30 -34.04
N ARG A 60 16.09 12.31 -33.19
CA ARG A 60 15.81 13.69 -33.62
C ARG A 60 17.12 14.47 -33.69
#